data_AF-A0A1V5UW61-F1
#
_entry.id   AF-A0A1V5UW61-F1
#
_cell.length_a   1.000
_cell.length_b   1.000
_cell.length_c   1.000
_cell.angle_alpha   90.00
_cell.angle_beta   90.00
_cell.angle_gamma   90.00
#
_symmetry.space_group_name_H-M   'P 1'
#
loop_
_entity.id
_entity.type
_entity.pdbx_description
1 polymer ?
#
loop_
_entity_poly.entity_id
_entity_poly.type
_entity_poly.pdbx_seq_one_letter_code
_entity_poly.pdbx_strand_id
1 'polypeptide(L)'
;MKVSPKTSIAVTALVIVGFIAFWLYRQDVTHHGRTFPNRSRMCYQFAIDYLRNIENDPNYTAEKRELAIDIETEITDLCQLELTEEAAGNYDPTALLKYRNEVEE
;
A
#
# COMPACT_ATOMS: atom_id res chain seq x y z
N MET A 1 0.41 -0.81 -51.71
CA MET A 1 -0.30 0.30 -51.04
C MET A 1 0.75 1.35 -50.67
N LYS A 2 0.76 2.54 -51.32
CA LYS A 2 1.75 3.58 -51.03
C LYS A 2 1.26 4.40 -49.84
N VAL A 3 1.82 4.19 -48.66
CA VAL A 3 1.49 4.97 -47.46
C VAL A 3 2.06 6.36 -47.66
N SER A 4 1.20 7.39 -47.59
CA SER A 4 1.63 8.78 -47.72
C SER A 4 2.57 9.14 -46.57
N PRO A 5 3.65 9.91 -46.80
CA PRO A 5 4.55 10.34 -45.73
C PRO A 5 3.79 11.09 -44.61
N LYS A 6 2.72 11.80 -44.96
CA LYS A 6 1.85 12.49 -43.99
C LYS A 6 1.09 11.53 -43.07
N THR A 7 0.63 10.39 -43.61
CA THR A 7 -0.04 9.36 -42.81
C THR A 7 0.96 8.60 -41.94
N SER A 8 2.19 8.42 -42.40
CA SER A 8 3.26 7.80 -41.59
C SER A 8 3.60 8.64 -40.36
N ILE A 9 3.77 9.96 -40.54
CA ILE A 9 4.09 10.88 -39.43
C ILE A 9 2.95 10.93 -38.41
N ALA A 10 1.69 10.98 -38.85
CA ALA A 10 0.54 11.01 -37.96
C ALA A 10 0.42 9.73 -37.11
N VAL A 11 0.68 8.56 -37.71
CA VAL A 11 0.68 7.28 -36.99
C VAL A 11 1.80 7.23 -35.96
N THR A 12 3.02 7.66 -36.32
CA THR A 12 4.15 7.71 -35.38
C THR A 12 3.87 8.65 -34.21
N ALA A 13 3.28 9.82 -34.45
CA ALA A 13 2.92 10.76 -33.39
C ALA A 13 1.87 10.16 -32.42
N LEU A 14 0.87 9.45 -32.93
CA LEU A 14 -0.13 8.75 -32.13
C LEU A 14 0.48 7.68 -31.23
N VAL A 15 1.44 6.90 -31.76
CA VAL A 15 2.15 5.87 -30.99
C VAL A 15 2.95 6.50 -29.86
N ILE A 16 3.65 7.61 -30.12
CA ILE A 16 4.44 8.32 -29.10
C ILE A 16 3.53 8.87 -27.98
N VAL A 17 2.41 9.51 -28.33
CA VAL A 17 1.46 10.03 -27.34
C VAL A 17 0.86 8.89 -26.51
N GLY A 18 0.49 7.77 -27.14
CA GLY A 18 0.02 6.58 -26.44
C GLY A 18 1.06 6.02 -25.48
N PHE A 19 2.33 6.01 -25.87
CA PHE A 19 3.42 5.54 -25.02
C PHE A 19 3.64 6.44 -23.80
N ILE A 20 3.61 7.77 -23.99
CA ILE A 20 3.73 8.75 -22.89
C ILE A 20 2.54 8.62 -21.93
N ALA A 21 1.31 8.52 -22.45
CA ALA A 21 0.11 8.34 -21.64
C ALA A 21 0.16 7.03 -20.83
N PHE A 22 0.61 5.93 -21.45
CA PHE A 22 0.80 4.66 -20.75
C PHE A 22 1.87 4.76 -19.65
N TRP A 23 2.98 5.46 -19.92
CA TRP A 23 4.04 5.65 -18.94
C TRP A 23 3.60 6.49 -17.75
N LEU A 24 2.87 7.59 -17.99
CA LEU A 24 2.27 8.42 -16.95
C LEU A 24 1.21 7.65 -16.15
N TYR A 25 0.36 6.86 -16.81
CA TYR A 25 -0.62 5.99 -16.13
C TYR A 25 0.08 4.95 -15.24
N ARG A 26 1.16 4.32 -15.72
CA ARG A 26 1.96 3.40 -14.92
C ARG A 26 2.59 4.13 -13.74
N GLN A 27 3.16 5.31 -13.96
CA GLN A 27 3.76 6.11 -12.91
C GLN A 27 2.74 6.49 -11.83
N ASP A 28 1.53 6.90 -12.21
CA ASP A 28 0.42 7.19 -11.31
C ASP A 28 0.04 5.95 -10.47
N VAL A 29 -0.16 4.80 -11.11
CA VAL A 29 -0.45 3.52 -10.44
C VAL A 29 0.70 3.05 -9.53
N THR A 30 1.95 3.39 -9.86
CA THR A 30 3.13 2.94 -9.09
C THR A 30 3.46 3.91 -7.94
N HIS A 31 3.25 5.23 -8.11
CA HIS A 31 3.50 6.24 -7.08
C HIS A 31 2.34 6.45 -6.13
N HIS A 32 1.09 6.21 -6.53
CA HIS A 32 -0.07 6.34 -5.65
C HIS A 32 -0.43 5.06 -4.90
N GLY A 33 0.40 4.01 -5.01
CA GLY A 33 0.07 2.70 -4.46
C GLY A 33 -1.19 2.15 -5.13
N ARG A 34 -1.60 0.93 -4.79
CA ARG A 34 -2.88 0.39 -5.28
C ARG A 34 -3.99 1.41 -4.97
N THR A 35 -4.68 1.92 -5.99
CA THR A 35 -5.82 2.81 -5.80
C THR A 35 -6.93 2.02 -5.10
N PHE A 36 -6.96 2.10 -3.77
CA PHE A 36 -8.01 1.48 -2.99
C PHE A 36 -9.26 2.38 -3.05
N PRO A 37 -10.45 1.82 -3.37
CA PRO A 37 -11.67 2.61 -3.54
C PRO A 37 -12.16 3.28 -2.24
N ASN A 38 -11.60 2.91 -1.09
CA ASN A 38 -11.88 3.52 0.21
C ASN A 38 -10.62 3.40 1.11
N ARG A 39 -10.30 4.44 1.89
CA ARG A 39 -9.20 4.44 2.88
C ARG A 39 -9.33 3.28 3.88
N SER A 40 -10.54 2.96 4.31
CA SER A 40 -10.78 1.81 5.20
C SER A 40 -10.34 0.49 4.55
N ARG A 41 -10.61 0.31 3.25
CA ARG A 41 -10.21 -0.90 2.49
C ARG A 41 -8.69 -0.96 2.25
N MET A 42 -8.03 0.18 2.04
CA MET A 42 -6.57 0.27 1.99
C MET A 42 -5.94 -0.21 3.29
N CYS A 43 -6.46 0.32 4.40
CA CYS A 43 -5.96 0.04 5.73
C CYS A 43 -6.16 -1.45 6.10
N TYR A 44 -7.33 -2.01 5.81
CA TYR A 44 -7.61 -3.43 6.01
C TYR A 44 -6.71 -4.35 5.17
N GLN A 45 -6.46 -3.97 3.92
CA GLN A 45 -5.58 -4.75 3.03
C GLN A 45 -4.11 -4.68 3.50
N PHE A 46 -3.69 -3.53 4.05
CA PHE A 46 -2.36 -3.35 4.61
C PHE A 46 -2.14 -4.23 5.85
N ALA A 47 -3.13 -4.30 6.75
CA ALA A 47 -3.08 -5.17 7.92
C ALA A 47 -2.87 -6.65 7.53
N ILE A 48 -3.67 -7.14 6.58
CA ILE A 48 -3.60 -8.52 6.08
C ILE A 48 -2.28 -8.80 5.34
N ASP A 49 -1.79 -7.84 4.54
CA ASP A 49 -0.52 -8.00 3.81
C ASP A 49 0.68 -7.98 4.78
N TYR A 50 0.56 -7.37 5.97
CA TYR A 50 1.61 -7.33 7.01
C TYR A 50 1.87 -8.69 7.66
N LEU A 51 0.84 -9.31 8.28
CA LEU A 51 0.47 -10.71 8.02
C LEU A 51 1.47 -11.56 7.24
N ARG A 52 1.10 -11.62 5.98
CA ARG A 52 1.69 -12.50 4.99
C ARG A 52 3.16 -12.23 4.78
N ASN A 53 3.62 -10.98 4.93
CA ASN A 53 5.01 -10.64 4.71
C ASN A 53 5.90 -11.11 5.87
N ILE A 54 5.42 -11.07 7.12
CA ILE A 54 6.18 -11.60 8.27
C ILE A 54 6.27 -13.13 8.22
N GLU A 55 5.20 -13.82 7.84
CA GLU A 55 5.20 -15.28 7.72
C GLU A 55 6.19 -15.80 6.65
N ASN A 56 6.60 -14.95 5.71
CA ASN A 56 7.59 -15.27 4.69
C ASN A 56 9.03 -14.89 5.08
N ASP A 57 9.27 -14.32 6.27
CA ASP A 57 10.61 -14.00 6.75
C ASP A 57 11.38 -15.30 7.10
N PRO A 58 12.60 -15.51 6.57
CA PRO A 58 13.43 -16.67 6.93
C PRO A 58 13.78 -16.77 8.43
N ASN A 59 13.65 -15.67 9.18
CA ASN A 59 13.84 -15.59 10.63
C ASN A 59 12.51 -15.59 11.40
N TYR A 60 11.45 -16.17 10.84
CA TYR A 60 10.15 -16.27 11.48
C TYR A 60 10.21 -17.14 12.75
N THR A 61 9.76 -16.58 13.87
CA THR A 61 9.68 -17.25 15.18
C THR A 61 8.26 -17.15 15.73
N ALA A 62 7.92 -17.99 16.71
CA ALA A 62 6.61 -17.93 17.37
C ALA A 62 6.34 -16.57 18.05
N GLU A 63 7.38 -15.95 18.57
CA GLU A 63 7.34 -14.61 19.19
C GLU A 63 7.09 -13.50 18.16
N LYS A 64 7.75 -13.56 17.00
CA LYS A 64 7.47 -12.64 15.88
C LYS A 64 6.07 -12.81 15.32
N ARG A 65 5.52 -14.04 15.36
CA ARG A 65 4.14 -14.30 14.98
C ARG A 65 3.16 -13.61 15.93
N GLU A 66 3.39 -13.72 17.24
CA GLU A 66 2.54 -13.06 18.24
C GLU A 66 2.57 -11.54 18.04
N LEU A 67 3.76 -10.96 17.92
CA LEU A 67 3.94 -9.54 17.62
C LEU A 67 3.22 -9.11 16.31
N ALA A 68 3.31 -9.94 15.26
CA ALA A 68 2.65 -9.65 13.99
C ALA A 68 1.12 -9.66 14.11
N ILE A 69 0.55 -10.59 14.88
CA ILE A 69 -0.89 -10.66 15.15
C ILE A 69 -1.34 -9.44 15.95
N ASP A 70 -0.57 -9.01 16.96
CA ASP A 70 -0.92 -7.83 17.75
C ASP A 70 -0.86 -6.55 16.91
N ILE A 71 0.16 -6.42 16.05
CA ILE A 71 0.28 -5.29 15.11
C ILE A 71 -0.87 -5.30 14.11
N GLU A 72 -1.24 -6.45 13.53
CA GLU A 72 -2.40 -6.53 12.62
C GLU A 72 -3.69 -6.12 13.33
N THR A 73 -3.88 -6.59 14.56
CA THR A 73 -5.08 -6.28 15.35
C THR A 73 -5.17 -4.78 15.61
N GLU A 74 -4.08 -4.14 16.05
CA GLU A 74 -4.05 -2.68 16.26
C GLU A 74 -4.29 -1.89 14.98
N ILE A 75 -3.61 -2.27 13.88
CA ILE A 75 -3.81 -1.61 12.60
C ILE A 75 -5.28 -1.77 12.19
N THR A 76 -5.87 -2.95 12.36
CA THR A 76 -7.27 -3.21 12.03
C THR A 76 -8.22 -2.36 12.86
N ASP A 77 -7.96 -2.18 14.16
CA ASP A 77 -8.75 -1.31 15.03
C ASP A 77 -8.61 0.17 14.63
N LEU A 78 -7.40 0.62 14.29
CA LEU A 78 -7.15 1.93 13.70
C LEU A 78 -7.88 2.13 12.37
N CYS A 79 -8.05 1.07 11.57
CA CYS A 79 -8.80 1.12 10.32
C CYS A 79 -10.32 1.24 10.52
N GLN A 80 -10.83 0.84 11.70
CA GLN A 80 -12.24 0.93 12.07
C GLN A 80 -12.60 2.27 12.69
N LEU A 81 -11.63 2.92 13.35
CA LEU A 81 -11.77 4.31 13.75
C LEU A 81 -11.89 5.18 12.49
N GLU A 82 -12.89 6.07 12.44
CA GLU A 82 -12.85 7.13 11.45
C GLU A 82 -11.55 7.90 11.66
N LEU A 83 -10.63 7.81 10.69
CA LEU A 83 -9.31 8.45 10.65
C LEU A 83 -9.44 9.99 10.60
N THR A 84 -10.09 10.55 11.61
CA THR A 84 -10.10 11.95 11.96
C THR A 84 -8.85 12.21 12.79
N GLU A 85 -8.24 13.39 12.64
CA GLU A 85 -7.05 13.76 13.44
C GLU A 85 -7.33 13.64 14.95
N GLU A 86 -8.58 13.88 15.35
CA GLU A 86 -9.02 13.82 16.74
C GLU A 86 -9.13 12.39 17.27
N ALA A 87 -9.62 11.43 16.47
CA ALA A 87 -9.64 10.02 16.86
C ALA A 87 -8.23 9.41 16.88
N ALA A 88 -7.37 9.79 15.94
CA ALA A 88 -5.98 9.35 15.91
C ALA A 88 -5.16 9.93 17.09
N GLY A 89 -5.38 11.19 17.46
CA GLY A 89 -4.72 11.82 18.60
C GLY A 89 -5.13 11.26 19.96
N ASN A 90 -6.29 10.61 20.04
CA ASN A 90 -6.82 9.98 21.26
C ASN A 90 -6.67 8.45 21.25
N TYR A 91 -6.02 7.86 20.25
CA TYR A 91 -5.79 6.42 20.18
C TYR A 91 -4.72 5.99 21.19
N ASP A 92 -5.07 5.08 22.10
CA ASP A 92 -4.14 4.46 23.03
C ASP A 92 -3.77 3.05 22.52
N PRO A 93 -2.51 2.83 22.07
CA PRO A 93 -2.09 1.57 21.46
C PRO A 93 -1.87 0.48 22.51
N THR A 94 -2.97 -0.07 23.04
CA THR A 94 -2.98 -1.03 24.15
C THR A 94 -2.23 -2.35 23.92
N ALA A 95 -2.23 -2.90 22.69
CA ALA A 95 -1.58 -4.18 22.42
C ALA A 95 -0.08 -4.03 22.15
N LEU A 96 0.36 -2.87 21.64
CA LEU A 96 1.78 -2.59 21.42
C LEU A 96 2.53 -2.14 22.68
N LEU A 97 1.81 -1.72 23.74
CA LEU A 97 2.43 -1.33 25.01
C LEU A 97 3.28 -2.44 25.63
N LYS A 98 2.96 -3.73 25.37
CA LYS A 98 3.71 -4.87 25.92
C LYS A 98 5.12 -5.03 25.31
N TYR A 99 5.33 -4.51 24.10
CA TYR A 99 6.61 -4.57 23.37
C TYR A 99 7.45 -3.30 23.51
N ARG A 100 6.88 -2.22 24.06
CA ARG A 100 7.55 -0.92 24.22
C ARG A 100 8.86 -1.00 25.00
N ASN A 101 8.96 -1.91 25.95
CA ASN A 101 10.16 -2.07 26.79
C ASN A 101 11.21 -3.01 26.17
N GLU A 102 10.90 -3.70 25.06
CA GLU A 102 11.84 -4.62 24.39
C GLU A 102 12.70 -3.90 23.32
N VAL A 103 12.35 -2.68 22.93
CA VAL A 103 13.06 -1.89 21.91
C VAL A 103 14.11 -0.96 22.52
N GLU A 104 14.13 -0.80 23.85
CA GLU A 104 15.06 0.10 24.58
C GLU A 104 16.32 -0.60 25.15
N GLU A 105 16.50 -1.91 24.96
CA GLU A 105 17.74 -2.65 25.28
C GLU A 105 18.58 -2.98 24.03
#